data_AF-A0A958LR89-F1
#
_entry.id   AF-A0A958LR89-F1
#
_cell.length_a   1.000
_cell.length_b   1.000
_cell.length_c   1.000
_cell.angle_alpha   90.00
_cell.angle_beta   90.00
_cell.angle_gamma   90.00
#
_symmetry.space_group_name_H-M   'P 1'
#
loop_
_entity.id
_entity.type
_entity.pdbx_description
1 polymer ?
#
loop_
_entity_poly.entity_id
_entity_poly.type
_entity_poly.pdbx_seq_one_letter_code
_entity_poly.pdbx_strand_id
1 'polypeptide(L)'
;MTDEIEEHLRYFPEEKNNLFAEESLNDFYQIHNTSLKKALDGFGPRVSRFVQNALVLFPLSGLILFLGKERFMIDFIRQGGAGMIAILLVGLGLIFRELNLFVRTILIKDHSRKNLQIDSISVVLGSLALVLLGVGVTCLGAYVTVTGVVENKMGYDILAIGLKESITAVIVSTSFASLILLLHFSTRRFLVSWKAPLVE
;
A
#
# COMPACT_ATOMS: atom_id res chain seq x y z
N MET A 1 20.06 13.78 -37.74
CA MET A 1 18.82 13.39 -37.03
C MET A 1 18.89 13.71 -35.53
N THR A 2 20.09 13.85 -34.96
CA THR A 2 20.33 14.39 -33.61
C THR A 2 20.29 15.92 -33.53
N ASP A 3 20.58 16.62 -34.63
CA ASP A 3 20.69 18.08 -34.62
C ASP A 3 19.34 18.82 -34.55
N GLU A 4 18.25 18.26 -35.10
CA GLU A 4 16.90 18.86 -35.02
C GLU A 4 16.28 18.75 -33.60
N ILE A 5 16.70 17.76 -32.80
CA ILE A 5 16.24 17.62 -31.41
C ILE A 5 16.96 18.62 -30.50
N GLU A 6 18.25 18.89 -30.73
CA GLU A 6 18.98 19.91 -29.98
C GLU A 6 18.51 21.34 -30.31
N GLU A 7 18.10 21.60 -31.55
CA GLU A 7 17.58 22.91 -31.94
C GLU A 7 16.20 23.18 -31.34
N HIS A 8 15.33 22.18 -31.26
CA HIS A 8 14.02 22.31 -30.61
C HIS A 8 14.13 22.52 -29.08
N LEU A 9 15.21 22.01 -28.47
CA LEU A 9 15.53 22.17 -27.04
C LEU A 9 16.20 23.52 -26.70
N ARG A 10 16.70 24.27 -27.69
CA ARG A 10 17.27 25.62 -27.49
C ARG A 10 16.22 26.73 -27.38
N TYR A 11 15.03 26.52 -27.93
CA TYR A 11 13.98 27.55 -27.96
C TYR A 11 13.05 27.55 -26.72
N PHE A 12 13.14 26.55 -25.86
CA PHE A 12 12.31 26.46 -24.63
C PHE A 12 13.14 26.11 -23.37
N PRO A 13 14.18 26.90 -23.01
CA PRO A 13 15.01 26.59 -21.84
C PRO A 13 14.28 26.79 -20.49
N GLU A 14 13.18 27.55 -20.45
CA GLU A 14 12.41 27.80 -19.22
C GLU A 14 11.21 26.86 -19.01
N GLU A 15 10.79 26.11 -20.04
CA GLU A 15 9.60 25.27 -19.94
C GLU A 15 9.85 23.93 -19.25
N LYS A 16 11.11 23.48 -19.17
CA LYS A 16 11.41 22.14 -18.65
C LYS A 16 11.37 22.03 -17.13
N ASN A 17 11.45 23.14 -16.41
CA ASN A 17 11.55 23.13 -14.94
C ASN A 17 10.46 23.93 -14.21
N ASN A 18 9.61 24.70 -14.90
CA ASN A 18 8.61 25.55 -14.27
C ASN A 18 7.19 25.48 -14.88
N LEU A 19 6.89 24.63 -15.88
CA LEU A 19 5.57 24.66 -16.54
C LEU A 19 4.38 24.05 -15.78
N PHE A 20 4.62 23.51 -14.59
CA PHE A 20 3.55 23.28 -13.59
C PHE A 20 3.77 24.18 -12.37
N ALA A 21 4.11 25.45 -12.64
CA ALA A 21 4.18 26.53 -11.67
C ALA A 21 2.96 26.50 -10.75
N GLU A 22 3.15 26.88 -9.50
CA GLU A 22 2.16 26.84 -8.41
C GLU A 22 0.75 27.32 -8.81
N GLU A 23 0.61 28.19 -9.82
CA GLU A 23 -0.65 28.58 -10.47
C GLU A 23 -1.45 27.40 -11.02
N SER A 24 -0.85 26.48 -11.79
CA SER A 24 -1.53 25.29 -12.33
C SER A 24 -2.05 24.34 -11.23
N LEU A 25 -1.32 24.26 -10.12
CA LEU A 25 -1.67 23.50 -8.92
C LEU A 25 -2.83 24.18 -8.17
N ASN A 26 -2.80 25.50 -8.06
CA ASN A 26 -3.88 26.30 -7.47
C ASN A 26 -5.17 26.24 -8.29
N ASP A 27 -5.09 26.31 -9.62
CA ASP A 27 -6.24 26.19 -10.51
C ASP A 27 -6.86 24.79 -10.43
N PHE A 28 -6.03 23.74 -10.43
CA PHE A 28 -6.50 22.37 -10.23
C PHE A 28 -7.17 22.18 -8.86
N TYR A 29 -6.58 22.76 -7.81
CA TYR A 29 -7.09 22.75 -6.45
C TYR A 29 -8.46 23.43 -6.32
N GLN A 30 -8.65 24.58 -6.97
CA GLN A 30 -9.93 25.32 -6.95
C GLN A 30 -11.04 24.54 -7.65
N ILE A 31 -10.74 23.88 -8.78
CA ILE A 31 -11.71 23.08 -9.54
C ILE A 31 -12.12 21.81 -8.79
N HIS A 32 -11.20 21.20 -8.02
CA HIS A 32 -11.42 19.90 -7.37
C HIS A 32 -11.79 19.99 -5.89
N ASN A 33 -12.02 21.19 -5.34
CA ASN A 33 -12.36 21.35 -3.93
C ASN A 33 -13.78 20.80 -3.63
N THR A 34 -13.85 19.61 -3.02
CA THR A 34 -15.12 18.96 -2.66
C THR A 34 -15.78 19.62 -1.45
N SER A 35 -17.11 19.53 -1.36
CA SER A 35 -17.87 19.95 -0.17
C SER A 35 -17.36 19.28 1.11
N LEU A 36 -16.83 18.06 1.01
CA LEU A 36 -16.20 17.34 2.11
C LEU A 36 -14.93 18.04 2.59
N LYS A 37 -14.05 18.48 1.67
CA LYS A 37 -12.85 19.23 2.02
C LYS A 37 -13.19 20.58 2.66
N LYS A 38 -14.13 21.32 2.08
CA LYS A 38 -14.63 22.59 2.66
C LYS A 38 -15.21 22.40 4.06
N ALA A 39 -15.97 21.33 4.29
CA ALA A 39 -16.49 20.98 5.61
C ALA A 39 -15.35 20.63 6.58
N LEU A 40 -14.37 19.84 6.14
CA LEU A 40 -13.20 19.45 6.94
C LEU A 40 -12.29 20.62 7.29
N ASP A 41 -12.13 21.59 6.39
CA ASP A 41 -11.34 22.82 6.61
C ASP A 41 -11.99 23.75 7.64
N GLY A 42 -13.32 23.67 7.81
CA GLY A 42 -14.05 24.34 8.88
C GLY A 42 -13.76 23.77 10.28
N PHE A 43 -13.22 22.55 10.36
CA PHE A 43 -12.78 21.95 11.62
C PHE A 43 -11.27 22.11 11.79
N GLY A 44 -10.80 22.26 13.04
CA GLY A 44 -9.37 22.33 13.33
C GLY A 44 -8.57 21.12 12.80
N PRO A 45 -7.27 21.26 12.54
CA PRO A 45 -6.44 20.27 11.84
C PRO A 45 -6.32 18.90 12.54
N ARG A 46 -6.69 18.80 13.82
CA ARG A 46 -6.76 17.53 14.55
C ARG A 46 -8.03 16.74 14.20
N VAL A 47 -9.18 17.41 14.16
CA VAL A 47 -10.48 16.78 13.87
C VAL A 47 -10.54 16.35 12.41
N SER A 48 -10.05 17.20 11.49
CA SER A 48 -9.95 16.84 10.07
C SER A 48 -9.12 15.55 9.90
N ARG A 49 -7.92 15.47 10.49
CA ARG A 49 -7.11 14.24 10.46
C ARG A 49 -7.81 13.03 11.06
N PHE A 50 -8.55 13.20 12.15
CA PHE A 50 -9.31 12.10 12.76
C PHE A 50 -10.38 11.56 11.81
N VAL A 51 -11.17 12.44 11.19
CA VAL A 51 -12.21 12.04 10.23
C VAL A 51 -11.60 11.36 9.01
N GLN A 52 -10.48 11.88 8.49
CA GLN A 52 -9.75 11.25 7.38
C GLN A 52 -9.30 9.83 7.71
N ASN A 53 -8.69 9.64 8.89
CA ASN A 53 -8.26 8.32 9.33
C ASN A 53 -9.47 7.40 9.55
N ALA A 54 -10.59 7.92 10.08
CA ALA A 54 -11.83 7.16 10.27
C ALA A 54 -12.42 6.68 8.94
N LEU A 55 -12.38 7.51 7.89
CA LEU A 55 -12.82 7.13 6.53
C LEU A 55 -12.01 5.97 5.96
N VAL A 56 -10.75 5.81 6.36
CA VAL A 56 -9.91 4.67 5.97
C VAL A 56 -10.13 3.47 6.88
N LEU A 57 -10.26 3.70 8.19
CA LEU A 57 -10.51 2.64 9.16
C LEU A 57 -11.86 1.96 8.94
N PHE A 58 -12.87 2.67 8.44
CA PHE A 58 -14.20 2.11 8.20
C PHE A 58 -14.19 0.94 7.19
N PRO A 59 -13.72 1.10 5.92
CA PRO A 59 -13.64 -0.02 4.99
C PRO A 59 -12.63 -1.09 5.45
N LEU A 60 -11.52 -0.70 6.09
CA LEU A 60 -10.52 -1.65 6.57
C LEU A 60 -11.08 -2.52 7.70
N SER A 61 -11.80 -1.93 8.67
CA SER A 61 -12.46 -2.67 9.74
C SER A 61 -13.60 -3.55 9.20
N GLY A 62 -14.36 -3.06 8.22
CA GLY A 62 -15.36 -3.87 7.53
C GLY A 62 -14.76 -5.12 6.87
N LEU A 63 -13.63 -4.96 6.17
CA LEU A 63 -12.88 -6.08 5.57
C LEU A 63 -12.37 -7.05 6.65
N ILE A 64 -11.76 -6.55 7.72
CA ILE A 64 -11.27 -7.39 8.83
C ILE A 64 -12.41 -8.17 9.49
N LEU A 65 -13.55 -7.52 9.75
CA LEU A 65 -14.74 -8.16 10.33
C LEU A 65 -15.32 -9.21 9.39
N PHE A 66 -15.35 -8.93 8.09
CA PHE A 66 -15.79 -9.88 7.07
C PHE A 66 -14.88 -11.11 7.04
N LEU A 67 -13.55 -10.91 6.97
CA LEU A 67 -12.57 -11.99 7.02
C LEU A 67 -12.65 -12.77 8.35
N GLY A 68 -12.95 -12.10 9.46
CA GLY A 68 -13.16 -12.72 10.77
C GLY A 68 -14.45 -13.53 10.89
N LYS A 69 -15.41 -13.37 9.98
CA LYS A 69 -16.61 -14.24 9.92
C LYS A 69 -16.36 -15.52 9.13
N GLU A 70 -15.39 -15.49 8.22
CA GLU A 70 -15.03 -16.64 7.39
C GLU A 70 -14.12 -17.60 8.18
N ARG A 71 -14.71 -18.71 8.67
CA ARG A 71 -13.99 -19.72 9.46
C ARG A 71 -12.75 -20.25 8.75
N PHE A 72 -12.84 -20.44 7.43
CA PHE A 72 -11.70 -20.87 6.61
C PHE A 72 -10.53 -19.88 6.64
N MET A 73 -10.80 -18.57 6.65
CA MET A 73 -9.76 -17.55 6.72
C MET A 73 -9.09 -17.52 8.09
N ILE A 74 -9.86 -17.68 9.17
CA ILE A 74 -9.29 -17.78 10.52
C ILE A 74 -8.42 -19.03 10.64
N ASP A 75 -8.91 -20.17 10.19
CA ASP A 75 -8.16 -21.43 10.25
C ASP A 75 -6.90 -21.38 9.37
N PHE A 76 -6.96 -20.69 8.22
CA PHE A 76 -5.80 -20.44 7.37
C PHE A 76 -4.77 -19.54 8.05
N ILE A 77 -5.18 -18.40 8.62
CA ILE A 77 -4.29 -17.48 9.34
C ILE A 77 -3.63 -18.19 10.54
N ARG A 78 -4.40 -18.98 11.30
CA ARG A 78 -3.88 -19.75 12.43
C ARG A 78 -2.85 -20.79 12.02
N GLN A 79 -2.98 -21.38 10.83
CA GLN A 79 -1.99 -22.33 10.32
C GLN A 79 -0.63 -21.67 10.08
N GLY A 80 -0.58 -20.37 9.76
CA GLY A 80 0.67 -19.62 9.53
C GLY A 80 1.52 -19.31 10.76
N GLY A 81 1.11 -19.78 11.95
CA GLY A 81 1.90 -19.71 13.17
C GLY A 81 2.18 -18.29 13.68
N ALA A 82 3.18 -18.16 14.56
CA ALA A 82 3.48 -16.89 15.23
C ALA A 82 4.01 -15.82 14.26
N GLY A 83 4.75 -16.22 13.22
CA GLY A 83 5.27 -15.32 12.19
C GLY A 83 4.17 -14.60 11.39
N MET A 84 2.97 -15.19 11.31
CA MET A 84 1.82 -14.59 10.65
C MET A 84 1.42 -13.25 11.28
N ILE A 85 1.57 -13.08 12.59
CA ILE A 85 1.22 -11.82 13.28
C ILE A 85 2.05 -10.66 12.74
N ALA A 86 3.35 -10.86 12.52
CA ALA A 86 4.23 -9.84 11.96
C ALA A 86 3.82 -9.49 10.52
N ILE A 87 3.53 -10.49 9.68
CA ILE A 87 3.05 -10.30 8.31
C ILE A 87 1.75 -9.49 8.30
N LEU A 88 0.79 -9.84 9.15
CA LEU A 88 -0.49 -9.15 9.26
C LEU A 88 -0.33 -7.70 9.70
N LEU A 89 0.45 -7.43 10.74
CA LEU A 89 0.64 -6.07 11.26
C LEU A 89 1.34 -5.17 10.23
N VAL A 90 2.41 -5.66 9.60
CA VAL A 90 3.13 -4.90 8.57
C VAL A 90 2.26 -4.71 7.33
N GLY A 91 1.60 -5.77 6.85
CA GLY A 91 0.71 -5.72 5.69
C GLY A 91 -0.47 -4.76 5.88
N LEU A 92 -1.15 -4.82 7.04
CA LEU A 92 -2.24 -3.90 7.37
C LEU A 92 -1.74 -2.46 7.52
N GLY A 93 -0.56 -2.24 8.10
CA GLY A 93 0.04 -0.91 8.21
C GLY A 93 0.34 -0.28 6.84
N LEU A 94 0.88 -1.06 5.91
CA LEU A 94 1.13 -0.61 4.53
C LEU A 94 -0.18 -0.36 3.76
N ILE A 95 -1.16 -1.24 3.87
CA ILE A 95 -2.49 -1.01 3.28
C ILE A 95 -3.13 0.26 3.85
N PHE A 96 -3.08 0.46 5.17
CA PHE A 96 -3.63 1.64 5.81
C PHE A 96 -2.98 2.93 5.27
N ARG A 97 -1.66 2.93 5.08
CA ARG A 97 -0.94 4.06 4.48
C ARG A 97 -1.41 4.35 3.05
N GLU A 98 -1.50 3.33 2.19
CA GLU A 98 -1.91 3.52 0.79
C GLU A 98 -3.40 3.87 0.67
N LEU A 99 -4.27 3.34 1.53
CA LEU A 99 -5.67 3.73 1.58
C LEU A 99 -5.84 5.18 2.05
N ASN A 100 -5.02 5.65 3.00
CA ASN A 100 -5.01 7.07 3.37
C ASN A 100 -4.63 7.97 2.20
N LEU A 101 -3.62 7.58 1.43
CA LEU A 101 -3.26 8.29 0.22
C LEU A 101 -4.43 8.30 -0.78
N PHE A 102 -5.03 7.14 -1.04
CA PHE A 102 -6.19 7.03 -1.92
C PHE A 102 -7.37 7.91 -1.46
N VAL A 103 -7.76 7.84 -0.18
CA VAL A 103 -8.87 8.64 0.36
C VAL A 103 -8.58 10.13 0.28
N ARG A 104 -7.36 10.55 0.64
CA ARG A 104 -6.96 11.97 0.53
C ARG A 104 -6.98 12.47 -0.90
N THR A 105 -6.41 11.70 -1.80
CA THR A 105 -6.23 12.11 -3.19
C THR A 105 -7.51 12.00 -4.02
N ILE A 106 -8.32 10.96 -3.81
CA ILE A 106 -9.48 10.65 -4.67
C ILE A 106 -10.79 11.14 -4.04
N LEU A 107 -11.04 10.88 -2.75
CA LEU A 107 -12.30 11.24 -2.10
C LEU A 107 -12.30 12.69 -1.61
N ILE A 108 -11.26 13.07 -0.88
CA ILE A 108 -11.12 14.44 -0.35
C ILE A 108 -10.60 15.38 -1.44
N LYS A 109 -9.96 14.83 -2.49
CA LYS A 109 -9.34 15.60 -3.58
C LYS A 109 -8.32 16.60 -3.05
N ASP A 110 -7.54 16.19 -2.06
CA ASP A 110 -6.43 16.98 -1.54
C ASP A 110 -5.18 16.79 -2.39
N HIS A 111 -5.04 17.65 -3.39
CA HIS A 111 -3.92 17.69 -4.33
C HIS A 111 -2.78 18.59 -3.84
N SER A 112 -2.56 18.67 -2.52
CA SER A 112 -1.38 19.32 -1.98
C SER A 112 -0.10 18.66 -2.51
N ARG A 113 0.97 19.43 -2.67
CA ARG A 113 2.28 18.94 -3.18
C ARG A 113 2.74 17.67 -2.45
N LYS A 114 2.48 17.59 -1.14
CA LYS A 114 2.79 16.42 -0.30
C LYS A 114 2.03 15.15 -0.70
N ASN A 115 0.78 15.25 -1.14
CA ASN A 115 -0.03 14.08 -1.54
C ASN A 115 0.20 13.70 -3.01
N LEU A 116 0.67 14.63 -3.83
CA LEU A 116 1.02 14.38 -5.24
C LEU A 116 2.44 13.83 -5.41
N GLN A 117 3.36 14.13 -4.48
CA GLN A 117 4.68 13.51 -4.39
C GLN A 117 4.58 12.09 -3.84
N ILE A 118 4.09 11.19 -4.67
CA ILE A 118 3.90 9.79 -4.31
C ILE A 118 5.21 9.03 -4.53
N ASP A 119 5.91 8.75 -3.43
CA ASP A 119 7.13 7.92 -3.44
C ASP A 119 6.80 6.45 -3.71
N SER A 120 6.94 6.06 -4.99
CA SER A 120 6.73 4.68 -5.44
C SER A 120 7.83 3.73 -4.99
N ILE A 121 9.07 4.21 -4.81
CA ILE A 121 10.20 3.37 -4.44
C ILE A 121 9.97 2.82 -3.04
N SER A 122 9.56 3.67 -2.09
CA SER A 122 9.23 3.23 -0.72
C SER A 122 8.14 2.17 -0.69
N VAL A 123 7.13 2.26 -1.56
CA VAL A 123 6.01 1.31 -1.59
C VAL A 123 6.43 -0.03 -2.18
N VAL A 124 7.22 -0.02 -3.26
CA VAL A 124 7.78 -1.23 -3.86
C VAL A 124 8.74 -1.90 -2.88
N LEU A 125 9.64 -1.16 -2.24
CA LEU A 125 10.56 -1.68 -1.23
C LEU A 125 9.81 -2.23 0.00
N GLY A 126 8.76 -1.54 0.46
CA GLY A 126 7.92 -2.03 1.55
C GLY A 126 7.19 -3.34 1.20
N SER A 127 6.69 -3.44 -0.03
CA SER A 127 6.05 -4.66 -0.54
C SER A 127 7.04 -5.82 -0.68
N LEU A 128 8.25 -5.54 -1.19
CA LEU A 128 9.34 -6.52 -1.27
C LEU A 128 9.76 -7.00 0.12
N ALA A 129 9.94 -6.08 1.08
CA ALA A 129 10.28 -6.42 2.46
C ALA A 129 9.21 -7.31 3.11
N LEU A 130 7.93 -7.07 2.83
CA LEU A 130 6.83 -7.92 3.31
C LEU A 130 6.92 -9.33 2.73
N VAL A 131 7.20 -9.47 1.43
CA VAL A 131 7.40 -10.79 0.79
C VAL A 131 8.60 -11.50 1.41
N LEU A 132 9.74 -10.82 1.58
CA LEU A 132 10.94 -11.37 2.22
C LEU A 132 10.67 -11.82 3.66
N LEU A 133 9.84 -11.08 4.41
CA LEU A 133 9.40 -11.48 5.75
C LEU A 133 8.61 -12.79 5.69
N GLY A 134 7.69 -12.92 4.73
CA GLY A 134 6.96 -14.17 4.49
C GLY A 134 7.90 -15.34 4.18
N VAL A 135 8.86 -15.15 3.27
CA VAL A 135 9.89 -16.16 2.95
C VAL A 135 10.71 -16.54 4.19
N GLY A 136 11.10 -15.55 5.01
CA GLY A 136 11.82 -15.79 6.26
C GLY A 136 11.02 -16.65 7.26
N VAL A 137 9.72 -16.35 7.43
CA VAL A 137 8.83 -17.15 8.28
C VAL A 137 8.65 -18.56 7.71
N THR A 138 8.53 -18.70 6.39
CA THR A 138 8.49 -20.01 5.72
C THR A 138 9.75 -20.83 5.96
N CYS A 139 10.94 -20.23 5.83
CA CYS A 139 12.19 -20.90 6.11
C CYS A 139 12.30 -21.33 7.57
N LEU A 140 11.83 -20.50 8.51
CA LEU A 140 11.80 -20.83 9.93
C LEU A 140 10.86 -22.01 10.22
N GLY A 141 9.66 -21.99 9.64
CA GLY A 141 8.70 -23.10 9.75
C GLY A 141 9.28 -24.41 9.22
N ALA A 142 9.89 -24.38 8.03
CA ALA A 142 10.56 -25.53 7.44
C ALA A 142 11.70 -26.06 8.33
N TYR A 143 12.52 -25.17 8.89
CA TYR A 143 13.59 -25.54 9.82
C TYR A 143 13.05 -26.27 11.06
N VAL A 144 12.06 -25.69 11.75
CA VAL A 144 11.42 -26.30 12.93
C VAL A 144 10.80 -27.66 12.61
N THR A 145 10.24 -27.80 11.41
CA THR A 145 9.66 -29.05 10.92
C THR A 145 10.73 -30.12 10.77
N VAL A 146 11.84 -29.79 10.10
CA VAL A 146 12.94 -30.73 9.87
C VAL A 146 13.56 -31.17 11.20
N THR A 147 13.82 -30.23 12.12
CA THR A 147 14.37 -30.57 13.44
C THR A 147 13.39 -31.44 14.24
N GLY A 148 12.09 -31.13 14.21
CA GLY A 148 11.07 -31.91 14.91
C GLY A 148 10.91 -33.34 14.38
N VAL A 149 11.08 -33.55 13.07
CA VAL A 149 11.05 -34.87 12.44
C VAL A 149 12.28 -35.70 12.85
N VAL A 150 13.47 -35.08 12.89
CA VAL A 150 14.71 -35.75 13.31
C VAL A 150 14.62 -36.21 14.76
N GLU A 151 14.03 -35.38 15.64
CA GLU A 151 13.95 -35.66 17.07
C GLU A 151 12.85 -36.66 17.46
N ASN A 152 11.66 -36.57 16.87
CA ASN A 152 10.48 -37.26 17.40
C ASN A 152 10.12 -38.60 16.74
N LYS A 153 10.79 -39.02 15.66
CA LYS A 153 10.52 -40.28 14.91
C LYS A 153 9.05 -40.51 14.48
N MET A 154 8.15 -39.54 14.66
CA MET A 154 6.74 -39.60 14.25
C MET A 154 6.55 -38.68 13.04
N GLY A 155 6.63 -39.28 11.85
CA GLY A 155 7.12 -38.62 10.63
C GLY A 155 6.10 -37.96 9.69
N TYR A 156 4.82 -37.86 10.04
CA TYR A 156 3.81 -37.31 9.10
C TYR A 156 3.06 -36.08 9.63
N ASP A 157 2.60 -36.10 10.89
CA ASP A 157 1.81 -34.99 11.43
C ASP A 157 2.64 -33.71 11.62
N ILE A 158 3.87 -33.85 12.10
CA ILE A 158 4.81 -32.72 12.26
C ILE A 158 5.14 -32.12 10.89
N LEU A 159 5.34 -32.98 9.88
CA LEU A 159 5.66 -32.55 8.53
C LEU A 159 4.49 -31.81 7.87
N ALA A 160 3.27 -32.29 8.07
CA ALA A 160 2.05 -31.65 7.56
C ALA A 160 1.78 -30.29 8.22
N ILE A 161 1.98 -30.17 9.53
CA ILE A 161 1.83 -28.89 10.27
C ILE A 161 2.85 -27.88 9.76
N GLY A 162 4.11 -28.31 9.69
CA GLY A 162 5.23 -27.51 9.21
C GLY A 162 5.08 -26.96 7.81
N LEU A 163 4.64 -27.81 6.88
CA LEU A 163 4.38 -27.43 5.49
C LEU A 163 3.25 -26.40 5.39
N LYS A 164 2.17 -26.58 6.17
CA LYS A 164 1.04 -25.65 6.22
C LYS A 164 1.47 -24.28 6.74
N GLU A 165 2.24 -24.25 7.83
CA GLU A 165 2.77 -23.01 8.39
C GLU A 165 3.64 -22.25 7.39
N SER A 166 4.51 -23.01 6.72
CA SER A 166 5.45 -22.47 5.74
C SER A 166 4.73 -21.87 4.52
N ILE A 167 3.78 -22.58 3.93
CA ILE A 167 3.11 -22.13 2.70
C ILE A 167 2.17 -20.94 2.98
N THR A 168 1.47 -20.97 4.11
CA THR A 168 0.49 -19.92 4.46
C THR A 168 1.17 -18.56 4.59
N ALA A 169 2.35 -18.49 5.22
CA ALA A 169 3.09 -17.24 5.40
C ALA A 169 3.43 -16.54 4.08
N VAL A 170 3.97 -17.28 3.10
CA VAL A 170 4.30 -16.75 1.77
C VAL A 170 3.06 -16.34 0.99
N ILE A 171 1.98 -17.13 1.04
CA ILE A 171 0.74 -16.77 0.35
C ILE A 171 0.19 -15.45 0.89
N VAL A 172 0.13 -15.31 2.21
CA VAL A 172 -0.42 -14.10 2.84
C VAL A 172 0.45 -12.89 2.55
N SER A 173 1.78 -12.99 2.73
CA SER A 173 2.68 -11.87 2.47
C SER A 173 2.63 -11.40 1.00
N THR A 174 2.60 -12.34 0.06
CA THR A 174 2.51 -12.06 -1.38
C THR A 174 1.16 -11.45 -1.74
N SER A 175 0.07 -11.92 -1.12
CA SER A 175 -1.27 -11.37 -1.32
C SER A 175 -1.34 -9.92 -0.84
N PHE A 176 -0.82 -9.62 0.35
CA PHE A 176 -0.72 -8.24 0.84
C PHE A 176 0.13 -7.37 -0.08
N ALA A 177 1.32 -7.82 -0.46
CA ALA A 177 2.20 -7.08 -1.36
C ALA A 177 1.49 -6.76 -2.70
N SER A 178 0.78 -7.74 -3.27
CA SER A 178 0.01 -7.56 -4.51
C SER A 178 -1.11 -6.53 -4.33
N LEU A 179 -1.86 -6.59 -3.23
CA LEU A 179 -2.92 -5.62 -2.92
C LEU A 179 -2.38 -4.20 -2.73
N ILE A 180 -1.25 -4.06 -2.02
CA ILE A 180 -0.58 -2.78 -1.77
C ILE A 180 -0.13 -2.16 -3.11
N LEU A 181 0.56 -2.93 -3.95
CA LEU A 181 1.01 -2.47 -5.27
C LEU A 181 -0.18 -2.12 -6.17
N LEU A 182 -1.23 -2.93 -6.17
CA LEU A 182 -2.42 -2.67 -6.97
C LEU A 182 -3.13 -1.39 -6.54
N LEU A 183 -3.28 -1.16 -5.23
CA LEU A 183 -3.85 0.07 -4.69
C LEU A 183 -3.00 1.29 -5.04
N HIS A 184 -1.68 1.17 -4.92
CA HIS A 184 -0.73 2.22 -5.25
C HIS A 184 -0.79 2.62 -6.73
N PHE A 185 -0.64 1.64 -7.63
CA PHE A 185 -0.67 1.90 -9.07
C PHE A 185 -2.06 2.31 -9.56
N SER A 186 -3.12 1.81 -8.94
CA SER A 186 -4.49 2.29 -9.20
C SER A 186 -4.62 3.78 -8.86
N THR A 187 -4.17 4.19 -7.67
CA THR A 187 -4.18 5.61 -7.25
C THR A 187 -3.39 6.49 -8.21
N ARG A 188 -2.18 6.06 -8.60
CA ARG A 188 -1.38 6.77 -9.62
C ARG A 188 -2.08 6.85 -10.97
N ARG A 189 -2.67 5.74 -11.44
CA ARG A 189 -3.39 5.73 -12.72
C ARG A 189 -4.59 6.68 -12.71
N PHE A 190 -5.32 6.76 -11.61
CA PHE A 190 -6.38 7.75 -11.44
C PHE A 190 -5.85 9.19 -11.51
N LEU A 191 -4.74 9.49 -10.84
CA LEU A 191 -4.11 10.80 -10.91
C LEU A 191 -3.67 11.19 -12.33
N VAL A 192 -3.05 10.26 -13.06
CA VAL A 192 -2.68 10.47 -14.48
C VAL A 192 -3.93 10.74 -15.32
N SER A 193 -5.01 9.97 -15.11
CA SER A 193 -6.26 10.16 -15.84
C SER A 193 -6.91 11.53 -15.58
N TRP A 194 -6.67 12.10 -14.40
CA TRP A 194 -7.13 13.43 -14.02
C TRP A 194 -6.20 14.55 -14.48
N LYS A 195 -5.12 14.23 -15.21
CA LYS A 195 -4.06 15.17 -15.61
C LYS A 195 -3.51 15.95 -14.40
N ALA A 196 -3.51 15.34 -13.22
CA ALA A 196 -2.95 15.98 -12.04
C ALA A 196 -1.45 16.21 -12.27
N PRO A 197 -0.90 17.37 -11.87
CA PRO A 197 0.54 17.62 -11.98
C PRO A 197 1.28 16.68 -11.03
N LEU A 198 1.77 15.58 -11.57
CA LEU A 198 2.61 14.64 -10.85
C LEU A 198 4.02 15.23 -10.80
N VAL A 199 4.53 15.43 -9.60
CA VAL A 199 5.94 15.79 -9.39
C VAL A 199 6.68 14.47 -9.28
N GLU A 200 7.46 14.15 -10.32
CA GLU A 200 8.38 12.99 -10.32
C GLU A 200 9.51 13.15 -9.29
#